data_AF-A9KT43-F1
#
_entry.id   AF-A9KT43-F1
#
_cell.length_a   1.000
_cell.length_b   1.000
_cell.length_c   1.000
_cell.angle_alpha   90.00
_cell.angle_beta   90.00
_cell.angle_gamma   90.00
#
_symmetry.space_group_name_H-M   'P 1'
#
loop_
_entity.id
_entity.type
_entity.pdbx_description
1 polymer ?
#
loop_
_entity_poly.entity_id
_entity_poly.type
_entity_poly.pdbx_seq_one_letter_code
_entity_poly.pdbx_strand_id
1 'polypeptide(L)'
;MMDFSEDFCYREKDLYNTKEFKECDYSKPREQQMTGEGSKEAGLEAIYGTITSVDTIYSRTKKECIEYYDIEVNAKFNGIVHFILSANTFFVDCFYGVKGVKVVGFFDPSLPIPLIYPPRYQIRVIALDLPSRFVKADFFDCLLVSQDNQLELEITNNAYIINEDKGTPYCGNISNKYMVALYSSSTKSIPAKTQPNVIIVLR
;
A
#
# COMPACT_ATOMS: atom_id res chain seq x y z
N MET A 1 5.20 -25.72 -2.13
CA MET A 1 6.06 -24.52 -2.20
C MET A 1 5.24 -23.47 -2.90
N MET A 2 4.63 -22.54 -2.16
CA MET A 2 3.78 -21.50 -2.74
C MET A 2 4.68 -20.37 -3.20
N ASP A 3 4.73 -20.17 -4.50
CA ASP A 3 5.29 -18.99 -5.14
C ASP A 3 4.10 -18.05 -5.43
N PHE A 4 4.15 -16.80 -4.98
CA PHE A 4 3.09 -15.81 -5.25
C PHE A 4 3.12 -15.29 -6.70
N SER A 5 3.66 -16.10 -7.61
CA SER A 5 3.95 -15.78 -9.01
C SER A 5 2.86 -16.33 -9.95
N GLU A 6 2.03 -15.40 -10.43
CA GLU A 6 1.50 -15.29 -11.80
C GLU A 6 0.24 -16.00 -12.32
N ASP A 7 -0.55 -16.76 -11.54
CA ASP A 7 -1.78 -17.38 -12.08
C ASP A 7 -3.10 -16.71 -11.64
N PHE A 8 -3.15 -15.38 -11.43
CA PHE A 8 -4.43 -14.73 -11.14
C PHE A 8 -5.36 -14.68 -12.36
N CYS A 9 -6.66 -14.91 -12.16
CA CYS A 9 -7.69 -14.95 -13.22
C CYS A 9 -7.93 -13.64 -13.95
N TYR A 10 -7.61 -12.53 -13.29
CA TYR A 10 -7.81 -11.17 -13.77
C TYR A 10 -6.58 -10.36 -13.39
N ARG A 11 -5.76 -9.94 -14.36
CA ARG A 11 -4.87 -8.79 -14.23
C ARG A 11 -5.58 -7.62 -14.92
N GLU A 12 -6.65 -7.11 -14.34
CA GLU A 12 -7.21 -5.85 -14.84
C GLU A 12 -6.25 -4.74 -14.43
N LYS A 13 -5.52 -4.20 -15.42
CA LYS A 13 -4.62 -3.04 -15.23
C LYS A 13 -5.36 -1.72 -15.02
N ASP A 14 -6.70 -1.76 -14.90
CA ASP A 14 -7.56 -0.59 -15.08
C ASP A 14 -8.51 -0.31 -13.90
N LEU A 15 -8.36 -0.97 -12.75
CA LEU A 15 -9.25 -0.72 -11.59
C LEU A 15 -8.84 0.45 -10.70
N TYR A 16 -7.67 1.03 -10.95
CA TYR A 16 -7.41 2.40 -10.56
C TYR A 16 -7.46 3.22 -11.84
N ASN A 17 -8.61 3.89 -12.04
CA ASN A 17 -8.63 5.06 -12.90
C ASN A 17 -7.45 5.91 -12.44
N THR A 18 -6.38 5.98 -13.24
CA THR A 18 -5.42 7.05 -13.13
C THR A 18 -6.20 8.31 -13.49
N LYS A 19 -6.96 8.84 -12.53
CA LYS A 19 -7.29 10.24 -12.55
C LYS A 19 -5.93 10.90 -12.71
N GLU A 20 -5.72 11.60 -13.81
CA GLU A 20 -4.60 12.51 -13.91
C GLU A 20 -4.73 13.45 -12.74
N PHE A 21 -3.95 13.18 -11.69
CA PHE A 21 -3.94 14.02 -10.52
C PHE A 21 -3.47 15.38 -10.98
N LYS A 22 -4.22 16.41 -10.58
CA LYS A 22 -3.94 17.78 -10.98
C LYS A 22 -2.49 18.10 -10.62
N GLU A 23 -1.75 18.61 -11.59
CA GLU A 23 -0.37 19.03 -11.38
C GLU A 23 -0.31 20.11 -10.30
N CYS A 24 0.64 19.96 -9.39
CA CYS A 24 0.79 20.86 -8.25
C CYS A 24 1.30 22.23 -8.70
N ASP A 25 0.66 23.28 -8.20
CA ASP A 25 1.12 24.65 -8.39
C ASP A 25 2.09 25.05 -7.27
N TYR A 26 3.37 24.72 -7.45
CA TYR A 26 4.45 24.98 -6.49
C TYR A 26 4.70 26.47 -6.20
N SER A 27 4.05 27.39 -6.94
CA SER A 27 4.14 28.82 -6.68
C SER A 27 3.30 29.27 -5.47
N LYS A 28 2.33 28.44 -5.04
CA LYS A 28 1.44 28.76 -3.93
C LYS A 28 1.98 28.22 -2.60
N PRO A 29 1.90 29.00 -1.51
CA PRO A 29 2.24 28.53 -0.17
C PRO A 29 1.30 27.42 0.31
N ARG A 30 1.83 26.55 1.18
CA ARG A 30 1.17 25.35 1.72
C ARG A 30 -0.25 25.63 2.22
N GLU A 31 -0.44 26.73 2.96
CA GLU A 31 -1.73 27.10 3.55
C GLU A 31 -2.81 27.36 2.48
N GLN A 32 -2.42 27.85 1.30
CA GLN A 32 -3.34 28.14 0.19
C GLN A 32 -3.62 26.89 -0.68
N GLN A 33 -2.70 25.93 -0.70
CA GLN A 33 -2.89 24.63 -1.35
C GLN A 33 -3.80 23.70 -0.54
N MET A 34 -3.78 23.80 0.80
CA MET A 34 -4.64 23.04 1.71
C MET A 34 -6.11 23.50 1.69
N THR A 35 -6.40 24.70 1.16
CA THR A 35 -7.74 25.31 1.13
C THR A 35 -8.47 25.16 -0.21
N GLY A 36 -7.88 24.52 -1.21
CA GLY A 36 -8.51 24.30 -2.52
C GLY A 36 -9.41 23.06 -2.50
N GLU A 37 -10.69 23.22 -2.86
CA GLU A 37 -11.59 22.12 -3.22
C GLU A 37 -10.90 21.19 -4.23
N GLY A 38 -10.41 20.06 -3.75
CA GLY A 38 -9.80 19.00 -4.54
C GLY A 38 -10.09 17.69 -3.82
N SER A 39 -10.60 16.71 -4.56
CA SER A 39 -10.95 15.36 -4.09
C SER A 39 -10.11 14.93 -2.88
N LYS A 40 -10.75 14.80 -1.70
CA LYS A 40 -10.13 14.13 -0.54
C LYS A 40 -9.99 12.66 -0.91
N GLU A 41 -8.92 12.34 -1.63
CA GLU A 41 -8.48 10.97 -1.83
C GLU A 41 -8.30 10.34 -0.45
N ALA A 42 -8.81 9.14 -0.27
CA ALA A 42 -8.72 8.47 1.00
C ALA A 42 -7.28 8.01 1.26
N GLY A 43 -6.84 8.13 2.50
CA GLY A 43 -5.57 7.53 2.88
C GLY A 43 -5.69 6.02 2.99
N LEU A 44 -4.55 5.32 3.07
CA LEU A 44 -4.54 3.89 3.38
C LEU A 44 -4.31 3.67 4.88
N GLU A 45 -5.03 2.70 5.45
CA GLU A 45 -4.89 2.30 6.85
C GLU A 45 -4.11 0.99 6.97
N ALA A 46 -3.29 0.89 8.02
CA ALA A 46 -2.38 -0.24 8.23
C ALA A 46 -2.89 -1.20 9.30
N ILE A 47 -2.87 -2.50 9.00
CA ILE A 47 -3.12 -3.57 9.97
C ILE A 47 -1.85 -4.42 10.11
N TYR A 48 -1.32 -4.49 11.33
CA TYR A 48 -0.16 -5.30 11.66
C TYR A 48 -0.58 -6.61 12.30
N GLY A 49 0.03 -7.71 11.87
CA GLY A 49 -0.24 -9.02 12.46
C GLY A 49 0.72 -10.11 12.05
N THR A 50 0.40 -11.33 12.48
CA THR A 50 1.16 -12.54 12.16
C THR A 50 0.27 -13.48 11.35
N ILE A 51 0.75 -13.95 10.21
CA ILE A 51 0.01 -14.88 9.36
C ILE A 51 -0.14 -16.23 10.07
N THR A 52 -1.36 -16.77 10.12
CA THR A 52 -1.69 -18.05 10.75
C THR A 52 -2.05 -19.13 9.72
N SER A 53 -2.72 -18.76 8.63
CA SER A 53 -3.02 -19.63 7.48
C SER A 53 -3.04 -18.84 6.17
N VAL A 54 -2.91 -19.56 5.06
CA VAL A 54 -3.07 -19.04 3.71
C VAL A 54 -3.83 -20.06 2.90
N ASP A 55 -4.98 -19.64 2.39
CA ASP A 55 -5.84 -20.42 1.52
C ASP A 55 -5.84 -19.81 0.12
N THR A 56 -5.69 -20.65 -0.90
CA THR A 56 -5.77 -20.23 -2.30
C THR A 56 -7.18 -20.43 -2.81
N ILE A 57 -7.85 -19.35 -3.23
CA ILE A 57 -9.19 -19.41 -3.77
C ILE A 57 -9.10 -19.38 -5.30
N TYR A 58 -9.46 -20.50 -5.93
CA TYR A 58 -9.49 -20.63 -7.38
C TYR A 58 -10.83 -20.16 -7.94
N SER A 59 -10.82 -19.62 -9.17
CA SER A 59 -12.04 -19.19 -9.82
C SER A 59 -12.97 -20.36 -10.11
N ARG A 60 -14.24 -20.18 -9.79
CA ARG A 60 -15.30 -21.17 -10.07
C ARG A 60 -15.61 -21.28 -11.56
N THR A 61 -15.34 -20.24 -12.34
CA THR A 61 -15.63 -20.16 -13.78
C THR A 61 -14.43 -20.50 -14.64
N LYS A 62 -13.21 -20.20 -14.18
CA LYS A 62 -11.94 -20.57 -14.83
C LYS A 62 -11.11 -21.41 -13.85
N LYS A 63 -11.26 -22.74 -13.92
CA LYS A 63 -10.69 -23.69 -12.94
C LYS A 63 -9.14 -23.73 -12.87
N GLU A 64 -8.45 -22.99 -13.72
CA GLU A 64 -6.99 -23.00 -13.84
C GLU A 64 -6.31 -21.71 -13.34
N CYS A 65 -7.06 -20.80 -12.70
CA CYS A 65 -6.50 -19.56 -12.19
C CYS A 65 -7.01 -19.21 -10.78
N ILE A 66 -6.19 -18.46 -10.07
CA ILE A 66 -6.39 -17.96 -8.72
C ILE A 66 -7.26 -16.70 -8.78
N GLU A 67 -8.33 -16.65 -8.02
CA GLU A 67 -9.16 -15.46 -7.87
C GLU A 67 -8.56 -14.52 -6.82
N TYR A 68 -8.23 -15.05 -5.64
CA TYR A 68 -7.52 -14.35 -4.57
C TYR A 68 -6.88 -15.35 -3.60
N TYR A 69 -5.93 -14.87 -2.80
CA TYR A 69 -5.50 -15.54 -1.58
C TYR A 69 -6.29 -15.01 -0.40
N ASP A 70 -6.77 -15.92 0.45
CA ASP A 70 -7.38 -15.60 1.74
C ASP A 70 -6.35 -15.90 2.84
N ILE A 71 -5.85 -14.86 3.49
CA ILE A 71 -4.79 -14.98 4.49
C ILE A 71 -5.37 -14.66 5.87
N GLU A 72 -5.38 -15.65 6.76
CA GLU A 72 -5.71 -15.41 8.15
C GLU A 72 -4.52 -14.76 8.85
N VAL A 73 -4.78 -13.65 9.53
CA VAL A 73 -3.80 -12.84 10.24
C VAL A 73 -4.27 -12.63 11.67
N ASN A 74 -3.44 -13.02 12.63
CA ASN A 74 -3.61 -12.64 14.02
C ASN A 74 -3.09 -11.20 14.19
N ALA A 75 -4.00 -10.23 14.12
CA ALA A 75 -3.71 -8.81 14.22
C ALA A 75 -3.46 -8.39 15.68
N LYS A 76 -2.52 -7.47 15.88
CA LYS A 76 -2.10 -7.04 17.23
C LYS A 76 -3.25 -6.47 18.08
N PHE A 77 -4.24 -5.84 17.46
CA PHE A 77 -5.35 -5.15 18.15
C PHE A 77 -6.75 -5.63 17.77
N ASN A 78 -6.90 -6.32 16.64
CA ASN A 78 -8.21 -6.65 16.05
C ASN A 78 -8.57 -8.14 16.18
N GLY A 79 -7.73 -8.93 16.84
CA GLY A 79 -7.87 -10.39 16.87
C GLY A 79 -7.61 -11.00 15.50
N ILE A 80 -8.35 -12.06 15.16
CA ILE A 80 -8.21 -12.73 13.86
C ILE A 80 -8.92 -11.91 12.78
N VAL A 81 -8.21 -11.61 11.70
CA VAL A 81 -8.74 -10.93 10.51
C VAL A 81 -8.29 -11.67 9.26
N HIS A 82 -9.02 -11.48 8.15
CA HIS A 82 -8.65 -12.02 6.85
C HIS A 82 -8.14 -10.92 5.94
N PHE A 83 -6.96 -11.14 5.37
CA PHE A 83 -6.42 -10.32 4.29
C PHE A 83 -6.77 -10.99 2.97
N ILE A 84 -7.52 -10.28 2.13
CA ILE A 84 -7.88 -10.72 0.79
C ILE A 84 -6.87 -10.12 -0.17
N LEU A 85 -5.98 -10.96 -0.71
CA LEU A 85 -4.95 -10.55 -1.67
C LEU A 85 -5.35 -10.97 -3.07
N SER A 86 -5.58 -10.00 -3.95
CA SER A 86 -5.95 -10.24 -5.35
C SER A 86 -4.82 -9.82 -6.28
N ALA A 87 -5.05 -9.88 -7.59
CA ALA A 87 -4.11 -9.36 -8.58
C ALA A 87 -3.82 -7.86 -8.46
N ASN A 88 -4.66 -7.12 -7.72
CA ASN A 88 -4.51 -5.68 -7.50
C ASN A 88 -3.73 -5.38 -6.21
N THR A 89 -3.37 -6.40 -5.44
CA THR A 89 -2.53 -6.22 -4.26
C THR A 89 -1.08 -6.09 -4.69
N PHE A 90 -0.46 -4.97 -4.33
CA PHE A 90 0.98 -4.79 -4.50
C PHE A 90 1.76 -5.48 -3.37
N PHE A 91 2.69 -6.35 -3.74
CA PHE A 91 3.57 -7.05 -2.80
C PHE A 91 4.92 -6.32 -2.74
N VAL A 92 5.21 -5.71 -1.59
CA VAL A 92 6.49 -5.01 -1.38
C VAL A 92 7.64 -6.01 -1.25
N ASP A 93 7.37 -7.17 -0.66
CA ASP A 93 8.34 -8.24 -0.43
C ASP A 93 7.82 -9.57 -0.99
N CYS A 94 8.72 -10.37 -1.56
CA CYS A 94 8.45 -11.78 -1.80
C CYS A 94 8.55 -12.54 -0.48
N PHE A 95 7.50 -13.29 -0.10
CA PHE A 95 7.55 -14.14 1.07
C PHE A 95 7.17 -15.59 0.74
N TYR A 96 8.03 -16.53 1.16
CA TYR A 96 7.86 -17.98 1.03
C TYR A 96 7.62 -18.60 2.41
N GLY A 97 6.71 -19.57 2.53
CA GLY A 97 6.46 -20.24 3.82
C GLY A 97 5.74 -19.35 4.85
N VAL A 98 4.70 -18.67 4.38
CA VAL A 98 3.81 -17.68 5.02
C VAL A 98 3.46 -17.82 6.51
N LYS A 99 3.38 -19.02 7.08
CA LYS A 99 2.88 -19.17 8.46
C LYS A 99 3.89 -18.68 9.49
N GLY A 100 3.45 -17.85 10.43
CA GLY A 100 4.27 -17.28 11.49
C GLY A 100 5.03 -16.01 11.10
N VAL A 101 4.89 -15.56 9.85
CA VAL A 101 5.52 -14.33 9.34
C VAL A 101 4.74 -13.10 9.80
N LYS A 102 5.46 -12.07 10.23
CA LYS A 102 4.86 -10.76 10.58
C LYS A 102 4.70 -9.91 9.34
N VAL A 103 3.51 -9.36 9.16
CA VAL A 103 3.15 -8.56 7.99
C VAL A 103 2.41 -7.29 8.40
N VAL A 104 2.45 -6.32 7.50
CA VAL A 104 1.57 -5.17 7.49
C VAL A 104 0.77 -5.17 6.19
N GLY A 105 -0.56 -5.12 6.32
CA GLY A 105 -1.48 -4.95 5.20
C GLY A 105 -2.07 -3.55 5.21
N PHE A 106 -2.02 -2.86 4.07
CA PHE A 106 -2.64 -1.56 3.88
C PHE A 106 -3.91 -1.70 3.05
N PHE A 107 -5.02 -1.18 3.56
CA PHE A 107 -6.33 -1.21 2.90
C PHE A 107 -6.90 0.21 2.75
N ASP A 108 -7.80 0.38 1.80
CA ASP A 108 -8.56 1.63 1.63
C ASP A 108 -9.82 1.56 2.50
N PRO A 109 -9.94 2.41 3.54
CA PRO A 109 -11.11 2.42 4.44
C PRO A 109 -12.38 2.96 3.78
N SER A 110 -12.29 3.55 2.59
CA SER A 110 -13.45 4.02 1.82
C SER A 110 -14.14 2.90 1.05
N LEU A 111 -13.47 1.75 0.90
CA LEU A 111 -14.09 0.57 0.29
C LEU A 111 -14.98 -0.15 1.31
N PRO A 112 -16.12 -0.72 0.87
CA PRO A 112 -17.01 -1.46 1.77
C PRO A 112 -16.30 -2.63 2.44
N ILE A 113 -16.25 -2.62 3.78
CA ILE A 113 -15.77 -3.74 4.58
C ILE A 113 -16.98 -4.57 5.02
N PRO A 114 -17.08 -5.85 4.62
CA PRO A 114 -18.18 -6.71 5.06
C PRO A 114 -18.20 -6.85 6.59
N LEU A 115 -19.35 -6.58 7.22
CA LEU A 115 -19.54 -6.68 8.68
C LEU A 115 -19.75 -8.13 9.17
N ILE A 116 -19.02 -9.09 8.60
CA ILE A 116 -19.02 -10.50 9.01
C ILE A 116 -17.77 -10.82 9.82
N TYR A 117 -17.88 -11.71 10.80
CA TYR A 117 -16.73 -12.13 11.61
C TYR A 117 -16.14 -13.46 11.10
N PRO A 118 -14.81 -13.58 10.95
CA PRO A 118 -13.83 -12.52 11.17
C PRO A 118 -13.82 -11.48 10.03
N PRO A 119 -13.49 -10.20 10.31
CA PRO A 119 -13.48 -9.16 9.30
C PRO A 119 -12.55 -9.48 8.13
N ARG A 120 -12.96 -9.12 6.90
CA ARG A 120 -12.21 -9.38 5.67
C ARG A 120 -11.81 -8.05 5.04
N TYR A 121 -10.50 -7.81 4.88
CA TYR A 121 -9.94 -6.58 4.35
C TYR A 121 -9.36 -6.83 2.96
N GLN A 122 -9.79 -6.03 1.99
CA GLN A 122 -9.16 -6.00 0.67
C GLN A 122 -7.85 -5.23 0.76
N ILE A 123 -6.73 -5.94 0.68
CA ILE A 123 -5.42 -5.34 0.87
C ILE A 123 -4.92 -4.77 -0.45
N ARG A 124 -4.56 -3.48 -0.46
CA ARG A 124 -3.95 -2.81 -1.60
C ARG A 124 -2.44 -2.98 -1.62
N VAL A 125 -1.79 -2.93 -0.45
CA VAL A 125 -0.34 -3.13 -0.32
C VAL A 125 -0.07 -4.08 0.83
N ILE A 126 0.80 -5.07 0.62
CA ILE A 126 1.28 -5.95 1.70
C ILE A 126 2.81 -5.93 1.76
N ALA A 127 3.35 -5.89 2.97
CA ALA A 127 4.78 -5.93 3.22
C ALA A 127 5.12 -6.75 4.47
N LEU A 128 6.37 -7.20 4.57
CA LEU A 128 6.91 -7.80 5.78
C LEU A 128 7.15 -6.72 6.86
N ASP A 129 6.68 -6.98 8.08
CA ASP A 129 7.01 -6.20 9.28
C ASP A 129 8.41 -6.60 9.76
N LEU A 130 9.44 -5.95 9.21
CA LEU A 130 10.85 -6.24 9.46
C LEU A 130 11.45 -5.27 10.50
N PRO A 131 12.38 -5.75 11.36
CA PRO A 131 13.15 -4.86 12.22
C PRO A 131 13.91 -3.81 11.41
N SER A 132 13.95 -2.57 11.94
CA SER A 132 14.72 -1.46 11.35
C SER A 132 14.31 -1.06 9.93
N ARG A 133 13.14 -1.50 9.46
CA ARG A 133 12.54 -1.07 8.20
C ARG A 133 11.08 -0.77 8.42
N PHE A 134 10.73 0.50 8.27
CA PHE A 134 9.37 0.97 8.29
C PHE A 134 8.82 1.04 6.88
N VAL A 135 7.54 0.72 6.77
CA VAL A 135 6.78 0.78 5.52
C VAL A 135 5.59 1.68 5.79
N LYS A 136 5.36 2.66 4.93
CA LYS A 136 4.12 3.42 4.90
C LYS A 136 3.60 3.46 3.47
N ALA A 137 2.42 2.87 3.26
CA ALA A 137 1.66 3.07 2.04
C ALA A 137 0.54 4.07 2.32
N ASP A 138 0.43 5.11 1.51
CA ASP A 138 -0.61 6.13 1.65
C ASP A 138 -0.74 6.96 0.37
N PHE A 139 -1.76 7.82 0.30
CA PHE A 139 -1.78 8.93 -0.63
C PHE A 139 -0.88 10.06 -0.10
N PHE A 140 -0.01 10.58 -0.96
CA PHE A 140 0.88 11.69 -0.65
C PHE A 140 0.51 12.91 -1.49
N ASP A 141 0.34 14.05 -0.83
CA ASP A 141 -0.09 15.30 -1.44
C ASP A 141 1.03 16.01 -2.25
N CYS A 142 0.79 17.26 -2.63
CA CYS A 142 1.74 18.11 -3.34
C CYS A 142 3.07 18.34 -2.62
N LEU A 143 3.08 18.22 -1.30
CA LEU A 143 4.23 18.43 -0.44
C LEU A 143 4.80 17.11 0.09
N LEU A 144 4.36 15.99 -0.49
CA LEU A 144 4.74 14.64 -0.10
C LEU A 144 4.43 14.35 1.38
N VAL A 145 3.31 14.90 1.85
CA VAL A 145 2.73 14.63 3.16
C VAL A 145 1.66 13.56 2.97
N SER A 146 1.70 12.54 3.82
CA SER A 146 0.70 11.47 3.83
C SER A 146 -0.67 12.01 4.22
N GLN A 147 -1.73 11.37 3.72
CA GLN A 147 -3.09 11.86 3.93
C GLN A 147 -3.52 11.90 5.41
N ASP A 148 -2.96 11.03 6.25
CA ASP A 148 -3.14 11.05 7.70
C ASP A 148 -2.34 12.15 8.44
N ASN A 149 -1.58 12.99 7.72
CA ASN A 149 -0.67 14.00 8.23
C ASN A 149 0.39 13.47 9.21
N GLN A 150 0.73 12.19 9.14
CA GLN A 150 1.70 11.57 10.05
C GLN A 150 3.12 11.53 9.49
N LEU A 151 3.31 11.52 8.17
CA LEU A 151 4.62 11.38 7.53
C LEU A 151 4.80 12.36 6.37
N GLU A 152 5.90 13.09 6.38
CA GLU A 152 6.38 13.95 5.30
C GLU A 152 7.67 13.36 4.73
N LEU A 153 7.72 13.16 3.40
CA LEU A 153 8.87 12.60 2.71
C LEU A 153 9.82 13.71 2.24
N GLU A 154 11.07 13.64 2.68
CA GLU A 154 12.15 14.49 2.19
C GLU A 154 12.98 13.71 1.17
N ILE A 155 12.84 14.06 -0.11
CA ILE A 155 13.51 13.35 -1.20
C ILE A 155 14.96 13.79 -1.29
N THR A 156 15.86 12.83 -1.21
CA THR A 156 17.30 13.03 -1.44
C THR A 156 17.75 12.26 -2.68
N ASN A 157 18.93 12.58 -3.20
CA ASN A 157 19.51 11.91 -4.38
C ASN A 157 19.75 10.39 -4.18
N ASN A 158 19.66 9.90 -2.94
CA ASN A 158 19.89 8.50 -2.60
C ASN A 158 18.59 7.67 -2.57
N ALA A 159 17.43 8.29 -2.76
CA ALA A 159 16.15 7.60 -2.80
C ALA A 159 15.96 6.93 -4.16
N TYR A 160 15.69 5.62 -4.18
CA TYR A 160 15.31 4.91 -5.39
C TYR A 160 13.81 5.02 -5.62
N ILE A 161 13.40 5.64 -6.72
CA ILE A 161 11.99 5.79 -7.07
C ILE A 161 11.67 4.81 -8.20
N ILE A 162 10.73 3.91 -7.94
CA ILE A 162 10.33 2.87 -8.88
C ILE A 162 8.81 2.86 -9.05
N ASN A 163 8.36 2.31 -10.17
CA ASN A 163 6.96 2.02 -10.38
C ASN A 163 6.63 0.59 -9.90
N GLU A 164 5.40 0.36 -9.45
CA GLU A 164 4.92 -0.98 -9.11
C GLU A 164 4.99 -1.98 -10.28
N ASP A 165 4.92 -1.51 -11.53
CA ASP A 165 5.12 -2.34 -12.72
C ASP A 165 6.60 -2.73 -12.87
N LYS A 166 6.91 -3.94 -12.40
CA LYS A 166 8.22 -4.62 -12.55
C LYS A 166 9.41 -3.88 -11.93
N GLY A 167 9.17 -2.94 -10.99
CA GLY A 167 10.22 -2.22 -10.28
C GLY A 167 11.11 -1.35 -11.18
N THR A 168 10.58 -0.92 -12.32
CA THR A 168 11.32 -0.05 -13.26
C THR A 168 11.51 1.36 -12.67
N PRO A 169 12.61 2.05 -12.97
CA PRO A 169 12.82 3.42 -12.50
C PRO A 169 11.67 4.35 -12.91
N TYR A 170 11.21 5.17 -11.97
CA TYR A 170 10.13 6.12 -12.19
C TYR A 170 10.69 7.55 -12.28
N CYS A 171 10.54 8.17 -13.46
CA CYS A 171 11.02 9.53 -13.73
C CYS A 171 9.91 10.58 -13.75
N GLY A 172 8.67 10.21 -13.39
CA GLY A 172 7.53 11.13 -13.38
C GLY A 172 7.44 11.96 -12.10
N ASN A 173 6.47 12.86 -12.07
CA ASN A 173 6.11 13.58 -10.85
C ASN A 173 5.54 12.61 -9.80
N ILE A 174 6.01 12.66 -8.55
CA ILE A 174 5.58 11.77 -7.45
C ILE A 174 4.52 12.39 -6.53
N SER A 175 4.20 13.67 -6.73
CA SER A 175 3.19 14.40 -5.97
C SER A 175 1.78 14.01 -6.35
N ASN A 176 0.86 14.08 -5.39
CA ASN A 176 -0.54 13.65 -5.53
C ASN A 176 -0.65 12.21 -6.04
N LYS A 177 0.01 11.26 -5.38
CA LYS A 177 -0.01 9.84 -5.77
C LYS A 177 -0.08 8.93 -4.55
N TYR A 178 -0.66 7.76 -4.77
CA TYR A 178 -0.48 6.65 -3.85
C TYR A 178 0.94 6.13 -3.98
N MET A 179 1.64 6.04 -2.86
CA MET A 179 3.02 5.56 -2.82
C MET A 179 3.26 4.68 -1.61
N VAL A 180 4.26 3.82 -1.74
CA VAL A 180 4.87 3.10 -0.62
C VAL A 180 6.24 3.70 -0.35
N ALA A 181 6.42 4.23 0.86
CA ALA A 181 7.71 4.70 1.35
C ALA A 181 8.35 3.63 2.24
N LEU A 182 9.58 3.25 1.90
CA LEU A 182 10.44 2.37 2.69
C LEU A 182 11.53 3.21 3.34
N TYR A 183 11.59 3.21 4.67
CA TYR A 183 12.52 4.05 5.42
C TYR A 183 13.00 3.37 6.70
N SER A 184 14.12 3.85 7.26
CA SER A 184 14.75 3.25 8.44
C SER A 184 14.66 4.13 9.70
N SER A 185 14.42 5.44 9.54
CA SER A 185 14.32 6.39 10.64
C SER A 185 13.49 7.61 10.26
N SER A 186 12.82 8.23 11.23
CA SER A 186 12.11 9.49 11.06
C SER A 186 12.30 10.41 12.28
N THR A 187 11.99 11.70 12.13
CA THR A 187 11.94 12.64 13.25
C THR A 187 10.76 12.35 14.17
N LYS A 188 10.76 12.95 15.36
CA LYS A 188 9.66 12.86 16.35
C LYS A 188 8.68 14.04 16.27
N SER A 189 8.60 14.71 15.11
CA SER A 189 7.63 15.79 14.85
C SER A 189 6.30 15.24 14.34
N ILE A 190 5.28 16.10 14.25
CA ILE A 190 4.01 15.80 13.57
C ILE A 190 3.81 16.87 12.49
N PRO A 191 3.84 16.51 11.18
CA PRO A 191 4.21 15.21 10.64
C PRO A 191 5.66 14.84 10.98
N ALA A 192 5.96 13.54 11.08
CA ALA A 192 7.31 13.03 11.15
C ALA A 192 7.98 13.22 9.78
N LYS A 193 9.25 13.60 9.77
CA LYS A 193 10.02 13.76 8.54
C LYS A 193 10.95 12.57 8.34
N THR A 194 11.02 12.06 7.12
CA THR A 194 11.88 10.92 6.78
C THR A 194 12.55 11.11 5.43
N GLN A 195 13.75 10.55 5.27
CA GLN A 195 14.40 10.38 3.98
C GLN A 195 14.24 8.92 3.57
N PRO A 196 13.30 8.61 2.66
CA PRO A 196 13.04 7.23 2.28
C PRO A 196 14.21 6.66 1.47
N ASN A 197 14.49 5.38 1.70
CA ASN A 197 15.47 4.63 0.90
C ASN A 197 14.88 4.23 -0.46
N VAL A 198 13.60 3.86 -0.48
CA VAL A 198 12.87 3.46 -1.68
C VAL A 198 11.47 4.07 -1.64
N ILE A 199 11.03 4.58 -2.79
CA ILE A 199 9.66 5.01 -3.04
C ILE A 199 9.11 4.16 -4.18
N ILE A 200 7.93 3.58 -3.96
CA ILE A 200 7.22 2.80 -4.96
C ILE A 200 5.95 3.57 -5.30
N VAL A 201 5.84 4.03 -6.54
CA VAL A 201 4.65 4.72 -7.04
C VAL A 201 3.62 3.69 -7.47
N LEU A 202 2.46 3.72 -6.83
CA LEU A 202 1.32 2.86 -7.14
C LEU A 202 0.47 3.52 -8.25
N ARG A 203 -0.05 2.75 -9.20
CA ARG A 203 -1.00 3.22 -10.21
C ARG A 203 -2.44 3.08 -9.73
#